data_AF-A0A525C2Z8-F1
#
_entry.id   AF-A0A525C2Z8-F1
#
_cell.length_a   1.000
_cell.length_b   1.000
_cell.length_c   1.000
_cell.angle_alpha   90.00
_cell.angle_beta   90.00
_cell.angle_gamma   90.00
#
_symmetry.space_group_name_H-M   'P 1'
#
loop_
_entity.id
_entity.type
_entity.pdbx_description
1 polymer ?
#
loop_
_entity_poly.entity_id
_entity_poly.type
_entity_poly.pdbx_seq_one_letter_code
_entity_poly.pdbx_strand_id
1 'polypeptide(L)'
;GIPVNNCFPTNTRTSWAENHVAITGIMGIGREKTYSLCGEIGSKFMMEEWGYPDIGIYFCDCPSAGHDMICLDYRNCGASGEPQVVHVDQEDNYKVTFLANSFTGFIKGLVHESQFD
;
A
#
# COMPACT_ATOMS: atom_id res chain seq x y z
N GLY A 1 -5.46 -2.56 11.40
CA GLY A 1 -6.60 -1.73 11.82
C GLY A 1 -7.27 -1.17 10.58
N ILE A 2 -8.58 -0.92 10.63
CA ILE A 2 -9.34 -0.43 9.48
C ILE A 2 -9.69 1.05 9.76
N PRO A 3 -9.15 2.01 8.98
CA PRO A 3 -9.44 3.42 9.18
C PRO A 3 -10.84 3.79 8.65
N VAL A 4 -11.46 4.81 9.24
CA VAL A 4 -12.74 5.37 8.75
C VAL A 4 -12.53 6.09 7.40
N ASN A 5 -11.43 6.83 7.28
CA ASN A 5 -10.99 7.37 5.99
C ASN A 5 -10.15 6.30 5.30
N ASN A 6 -10.69 5.73 4.24
CA ASN A 6 -10.20 4.52 3.59
C ASN A 6 -9.81 4.73 2.11
N CYS A 7 -9.81 5.96 1.62
CA CYS A 7 -9.40 6.27 0.26
C CYS A 7 -8.30 7.33 0.23
N PHE A 8 -7.35 7.21 -0.69
CA PHE A 8 -6.33 8.22 -0.95
C PHE A 8 -6.52 8.77 -2.38
N PRO A 9 -6.76 10.08 -2.56
CA PRO A 9 -6.90 10.68 -3.89
C PRO A 9 -5.60 10.60 -4.71
N THR A 10 -5.69 10.32 -6.00
CA THR A 10 -4.56 10.37 -6.94
C THR A 10 -5.01 10.82 -8.32
N ASN A 11 -4.12 11.44 -9.09
CA ASN A 11 -4.39 11.79 -10.49
C ASN A 11 -3.98 10.68 -11.47
N THR A 12 -3.51 9.54 -10.95
CA THR A 12 -3.07 8.40 -11.75
C THR A 12 -4.09 7.28 -11.65
N ARG A 13 -4.65 6.89 -12.81
CA ARG A 13 -5.52 5.71 -12.92
C ARG A 13 -4.79 4.45 -12.50
N THR A 14 -5.48 3.63 -11.71
CA THR A 14 -5.10 2.25 -11.35
C THR A 14 -5.98 1.25 -12.11
N SER A 15 -5.72 -0.04 -11.97
CA SER A 15 -6.58 -1.10 -12.51
C SER A 15 -7.98 -1.09 -11.88
N TRP A 16 -8.12 -0.55 -10.67
CA TRP A 16 -9.38 -0.54 -9.92
C TRP A 16 -10.16 0.78 -10.00
N ALA A 17 -9.50 1.94 -9.98
CA ALA A 17 -10.16 3.25 -9.99
C ALA A 17 -9.43 4.32 -10.80
N GLU A 18 -10.20 5.32 -11.21
CA GLU A 18 -9.76 6.43 -12.06
C GLU A 18 -8.91 7.48 -11.33
N ASN A 19 -9.25 7.76 -10.07
CA ASN A 19 -8.78 8.96 -9.36
C ASN A 19 -8.47 8.73 -7.86
N HIS A 20 -8.41 7.48 -7.42
CA HIS A 20 -8.10 7.15 -6.03
C HIS A 20 -7.58 5.72 -5.89
N VAL A 21 -7.02 5.44 -4.72
CA VAL A 21 -6.79 4.08 -4.22
C VAL A 21 -7.62 3.88 -2.96
N ALA A 22 -8.23 2.71 -2.82
CA ALA A 22 -8.95 2.31 -1.61
C ALA A 22 -8.06 1.38 -0.77
N ILE A 23 -8.21 1.45 0.55
CA ILE A 23 -7.53 0.56 1.49
C ILE A 23 -8.54 -0.16 2.38
N THR A 24 -8.28 -1.43 2.68
CA THR A 24 -9.13 -2.26 3.54
C THR A 24 -8.53 -2.47 4.92
N GLY A 25 -7.22 -2.27 5.08
CA GLY A 25 -6.61 -2.37 6.40
C GLY A 25 -5.11 -2.12 6.43
N ILE A 26 -4.66 -1.48 7.50
CA ILE A 26 -3.25 -1.29 7.85
C ILE A 26 -2.79 -2.49 8.68
N MET A 27 -1.75 -3.17 8.22
CA MET A 27 -1.19 -4.36 8.88
C MET A 27 -0.45 -3.98 10.17
N GLY A 28 -0.51 -4.88 11.16
CA GLY A 28 0.22 -4.71 12.42
C GLY A 28 1.67 -5.14 12.32
N ILE A 29 2.55 -4.56 13.15
CA ILE A 29 3.92 -5.05 13.31
C ILE A 29 3.89 -6.35 14.11
N GLY A 30 4.45 -7.41 13.55
CA GLY A 30 4.46 -8.73 14.17
C GLY A 30 5.01 -9.79 13.23
N ARG A 31 5.27 -10.98 13.79
CA ARG A 31 5.76 -12.17 13.07
C ARG A 31 4.82 -13.37 13.14
N GLU A 32 3.89 -13.36 14.10
CA GLU A 32 3.08 -14.54 14.43
C GLU A 32 1.70 -14.52 13.76
N LYS A 33 1.08 -13.34 13.64
CA LYS A 33 -0.25 -13.24 13.04
C LYS A 33 -0.13 -13.29 11.52
N THR A 34 -0.98 -14.08 10.87
CA THR A 34 -1.04 -14.24 9.41
C THR A 34 -0.95 -12.88 8.67
N TYR A 35 -1.79 -11.91 9.03
CA TYR A 35 -1.85 -10.57 8.42
C TYR A 35 -0.97 -9.50 9.12
N SER A 36 0.18 -9.90 9.69
CA SER A 36 1.18 -8.95 10.21
C SER A 36 2.30 -8.73 9.19
N LEU A 37 3.05 -7.63 9.30
CA LEU A 37 4.07 -7.25 8.31
C LEU A 37 5.11 -8.36 8.03
N CYS A 38 5.47 -9.12 9.06
CA CYS A 38 6.38 -10.26 8.96
C CYS A 38 5.69 -11.60 9.23
N GLY A 39 4.36 -11.64 9.08
CA GLY A 39 3.55 -12.84 9.18
C GLY A 39 3.56 -13.66 7.89
N GLU A 40 2.74 -14.71 7.87
CA GLU A 40 2.63 -15.67 6.76
C GLU A 40 2.33 -15.03 5.42
N ILE A 41 1.47 -14.00 5.39
CA ILE A 41 1.10 -13.25 4.19
C ILE A 41 1.56 -11.78 4.28
N GLY A 42 2.68 -11.56 4.95
CA GLY A 42 3.33 -10.25 5.07
C GLY A 42 4.15 -9.87 3.82
N SER A 43 4.99 -8.84 3.94
CA SER A 43 5.74 -8.29 2.79
C SER A 43 6.61 -9.34 2.09
N LYS A 44 7.21 -10.26 2.84
CA LYS A 44 8.05 -11.33 2.28
C LYS A 44 7.28 -12.25 1.34
N PHE A 45 6.07 -12.67 1.75
CA PHE A 45 5.19 -13.50 0.93
C PHE A 45 4.77 -12.78 -0.36
N MET A 46 4.42 -11.49 -0.26
CA MET A 46 4.04 -10.70 -1.43
C MET A 46 5.18 -10.62 -2.46
N MET A 47 6.43 -10.50 -2.00
CA MET A 47 7.59 -10.47 -2.90
C MET A 47 7.94 -11.85 -3.46
N GLU A 48 8.05 -12.87 -2.61
CA GLU A 48 8.56 -14.19 -3.02
C GLU A 48 7.53 -15.03 -3.78
N GLU A 49 6.26 -14.98 -3.35
CA GLU A 49 5.20 -15.84 -3.91
C GLU A 49 4.32 -15.08 -4.92
N TRP A 50 4.12 -13.77 -4.72
CA TRP A 50 3.28 -12.95 -5.60
C TRP A 50 4.07 -12.03 -6.53
N GLY A 51 5.40 -12.08 -6.49
CA GLY A 51 6.28 -11.37 -7.43
C GLY A 51 6.30 -9.85 -7.27
N TYR A 52 5.80 -9.31 -6.15
CA TYR A 52 5.87 -7.88 -5.89
C TYR A 52 7.33 -7.40 -5.83
N PRO A 53 7.64 -6.19 -6.31
CA PRO A 53 9.00 -5.71 -6.39
C PRO A 53 9.62 -5.47 -5.00
N ASP A 54 10.90 -5.80 -4.85
CA ASP A 54 11.66 -5.61 -3.60
C ASP A 54 12.08 -4.13 -3.45
N ILE A 55 11.13 -3.30 -3.02
CA ILE A 55 11.29 -1.85 -2.86
C ILE A 55 11.10 -1.38 -1.42
N GLY A 56 10.58 -2.24 -0.54
CA GLY A 56 10.34 -1.89 0.85
C GLY A 56 9.25 -2.73 1.52
N ILE A 57 8.37 -2.07 2.28
CA ILE A 57 7.43 -2.74 3.18
C ILE A 57 6.00 -2.58 2.68
N TYR A 58 5.40 -3.68 2.21
CA TYR A 58 3.97 -3.77 1.93
C TYR A 58 3.19 -3.82 3.24
N PHE A 59 2.44 -2.76 3.53
CA PHE A 59 1.87 -2.52 4.87
C PHE A 59 0.35 -2.33 4.89
N CYS A 60 -0.27 -2.15 3.73
CA CYS A 60 -1.71 -1.91 3.64
C CYS A 60 -2.30 -2.73 2.50
N ASP A 61 -3.38 -3.42 2.82
CA ASP A 61 -4.19 -4.15 1.85
C ASP A 61 -5.23 -3.22 1.20
N CYS A 62 -5.64 -3.61 0.01
CA CYS A 62 -6.63 -2.94 -0.83
C CYS A 62 -7.83 -3.88 -1.07
N PRO A 63 -8.97 -3.41 -1.62
CA PRO A 63 -10.15 -4.26 -1.82
C PRO A 63 -9.95 -5.46 -2.74
N SER A 64 -8.84 -5.50 -3.49
CA SER A 64 -8.52 -6.55 -4.45
C SER A 64 -7.97 -7.85 -3.83
N ALA A 65 -7.82 -7.91 -2.50
CA ALA A 65 -7.25 -9.05 -1.79
C ALA A 65 -5.81 -9.37 -2.22
N GLY A 66 -4.96 -8.35 -2.27
CA GLY A 66 -3.52 -8.48 -2.55
C GLY A 66 -3.12 -8.37 -4.03
N HIS A 67 -4.05 -8.15 -4.96
CA HIS A 67 -3.70 -7.83 -6.37
C HIS A 67 -3.22 -6.38 -6.54
N ASP A 68 -3.45 -5.55 -5.52
CA ASP A 68 -2.78 -4.27 -5.36
C ASP A 68 -2.50 -4.00 -3.88
N MET A 69 -1.42 -3.28 -3.60
CA MET A 69 -0.95 -3.03 -2.24
C MET A 69 -0.34 -1.64 -2.07
N ILE A 70 -0.38 -1.13 -0.84
CA ILE A 70 0.36 0.08 -0.46
C ILE A 70 1.70 -0.31 0.17
N CYS A 71 2.77 0.33 -0.30
CA CYS A 71 4.14 0.06 0.08
C CYS A 71 4.83 1.32 0.62
N LEU A 72 5.65 1.14 1.66
CA LEU A 72 6.68 2.09 2.05
C LEU A 72 7.89 1.85 1.14
N ASP A 73 8.14 2.76 0.21
CA ASP A 73 9.24 2.67 -0.77
C ASP A 73 10.52 3.31 -0.21
N TYR A 74 11.52 2.47 0.01
CA TYR A 74 12.80 2.86 0.60
C TYR A 74 13.92 3.03 -0.44
N ARG A 75 13.66 2.83 -1.75
CA ARG A 75 14.71 2.84 -2.79
C ARG A 75 15.55 4.12 -2.80
N ASN A 76 14.92 5.26 -2.54
CA ASN A 76 15.58 6.57 -2.58
C ASN A 76 16.23 6.97 -1.25
N CYS A 77 15.67 6.56 -0.11
CA CYS A 77 16.07 7.05 1.21
C CYS A 77 16.85 6.04 2.05
N GLY A 78 16.84 4.75 1.66
CA GLY A 78 17.43 3.64 2.40
C GLY A 78 16.73 3.37 3.74
N ALA A 79 17.15 2.32 4.44
CA ALA A 79 16.47 1.78 5.62
C ALA A 79 16.34 2.74 6.82
N SER A 80 17.10 3.85 6.85
CA SER A 80 17.07 4.84 7.93
C SER A 80 16.41 6.16 7.54
N GLY A 81 15.98 6.32 6.28
CA GLY A 81 15.31 7.52 5.80
C GLY A 81 13.78 7.45 5.95
N GLU A 82 13.11 8.57 5.70
CA GLU A 82 11.64 8.63 5.58
C GLU A 82 11.24 8.07 4.20
N PRO A 83 10.54 6.93 4.14
CA PRO A 83 10.12 6.36 2.87
C PRO A 83 8.96 7.17 2.26
N GLN A 84 8.91 7.16 0.93
CA GLN A 84 7.70 7.58 0.23
C GLN A 84 6.65 6.47 0.36
N VAL A 85 5.38 6.84 0.16
CA VAL A 85 4.28 5.88 0.10
C VAL A 85 3.85 5.75 -1.36
N VAL A 86 3.79 4.51 -1.81
CA VAL A 86 3.41 4.16 -3.19
C VAL A 86 2.32 3.08 -3.16
N HIS A 87 1.51 3.06 -4.21
CA HIS A 87 0.64 1.96 -4.58
C HIS A 87 1.36 1.09 -5.62
N VAL A 88 1.21 -0.22 -5.52
CA VAL A 88 1.76 -1.18 -6.48
C VAL A 88 0.61 -2.05 -6.99
N ASP A 89 0.44 -2.07 -8.31
CA ASP A 89 -0.71 -2.69 -8.99
C ASP A 89 -0.24 -3.89 -9.80
N GLN A 90 -0.52 -5.11 -9.34
CA GLN A 90 -0.12 -6.34 -10.03
C GLN A 90 -0.78 -6.44 -11.42
N GLU A 91 -2.05 -6.06 -11.52
CA GLU A 91 -2.85 -6.14 -12.75
C GLU A 91 -2.38 -5.14 -13.81
N ASP A 92 -1.73 -4.04 -13.40
CA ASP A 92 -1.03 -3.09 -14.28
C ASP A 92 0.49 -3.35 -14.31
N ASN A 93 0.90 -4.62 -14.38
CA ASN A 93 2.30 -5.06 -14.51
C ASN A 93 3.22 -4.51 -13.40
N TYR A 94 2.76 -4.60 -12.15
CA TYR A 94 3.44 -4.09 -10.95
C TYR A 94 3.79 -2.59 -11.03
N LYS A 95 2.96 -1.80 -11.72
CA LYS A 95 3.14 -0.35 -11.81
C LYS A 95 3.16 0.27 -10.42
N VAL A 96 4.19 1.09 -10.19
CA VAL A 96 4.38 1.82 -8.94
C VAL A 96 3.84 3.23 -9.11
N THR A 97 2.78 3.56 -8.37
CA THR A 97 2.12 4.87 -8.37
C THR A 97 2.47 5.61 -7.08
N PHE A 98 3.08 6.79 -7.21
CA PHE A 98 3.37 7.64 -6.06
C PHE A 98 2.09 8.17 -5.40
N LEU A 99 2.03 8.12 -4.06
CA LEU A 99 0.90 8.64 -3.28
C LEU A 99 1.31 9.78 -2.35
N ALA A 100 2.37 9.60 -1.55
CA ALA A 100 2.79 10.60 -0.58
C ALA A 100 4.30 10.58 -0.31
N ASN A 101 4.84 11.72 0.15
CA ASN A 101 6.26 11.85 0.49
C ASN A 101 6.64 11.23 1.85
N SER A 102 5.66 10.82 2.66
CA SER A 102 5.87 10.27 4.00
C SER A 102 4.67 9.46 4.45
N PHE A 103 4.88 8.57 5.41
CA PHE A 103 3.78 7.79 6.00
C PHE A 103 2.75 8.71 6.66
N THR A 104 3.21 9.74 7.37
CA THR A 104 2.32 10.75 7.98
C THR A 104 1.50 11.50 6.92
N GLY A 105 2.12 11.84 5.78
CA GLY A 105 1.44 12.49 4.67
C GLY A 105 0.35 11.62 4.07
N PHE A 106 0.62 10.32 3.90
CA PHE A 106 -0.37 9.36 3.45
C PHE A 106 -1.56 9.27 4.41
N ILE A 107 -1.32 9.03 5.70
CA ILE A 107 -2.38 8.89 6.70
C ILE A 107 -3.24 10.16 6.81
N LYS A 108 -2.63 11.35 6.76
CA LYS A 108 -3.37 12.62 6.80
C LYS A 108 -4.13 12.92 5.51
N GLY A 109 -3.70 12.36 4.38
CA GLY A 109 -4.37 12.51 3.09
C GLY A 109 -5.51 11.53 2.84
N LEU A 110 -5.71 10.55 3.73
CA LEU A 110 -6.85 9.65 3.64
C LEU A 110 -8.16 10.43 3.84
N VAL A 111 -9.09 10.21 2.91
CA VAL A 111 -10.46 10.74 2.93
C VAL A 111 -11.47 9.59 2.96
N HIS A 112 -12.72 9.91 3.24
CA HIS A 112 -13.82 8.95 3.22
C HIS A 112 -14.19 8.58 1.78
N GLU A 113 -14.52 7.31 1.53
CA GLU A 113 -14.93 6.80 0.20
C GLU A 113 -16.06 7.59 -0.45
N SER A 114 -16.96 8.20 0.33
CA SER A 114 -18.06 9.03 -0.18
C SER A 114 -17.62 10.30 -0.94
N GLN A 115 -16.33 10.57 -1.05
CA GLN A 115 -15.78 11.62 -1.92
C GLN A 115 -15.63 11.16 -3.38
N PHE A 116 -15.83 9.87 -3.64
CA PHE A 116 -15.68 9.23 -4.94
C PHE A 116 -17.01 8.56 -5.34
N ASP A 117 -17.27 8.56 -6.64
CA ASP A 117 -18.48 7.98 -7.26
C ASP A 117 -18.25 6.51 -7.66
#